data_AF-A0A7X8VXX6-F1
#
_entry.id   AF-A0A7X8VXX6-F1
#
_cell.length_a   1.000
_cell.length_b   1.000
_cell.length_c   1.000
_cell.angle_alpha   90.00
_cell.angle_beta   90.00
_cell.angle_gamma   90.00
#
_symmetry.space_group_name_H-M   'P 1'
#
loop_
_entity.id
_entity.type
_entity.pdbx_description
1 polymer ?
#
loop_
_entity_poly.entity_id
_entity_poly.type
_entity_poly.pdbx_seq_one_letter_code
_entity_poly.pdbx_strand_id
1 'polypeptide(L)'
;LRDAFRSASRNNENFPDAFLHYLQLHGFALNWSGSLRKRLQLLADFLGESYPDASSALAFQWLKAGLPPNLAPLYPAQTAADLPETLTLLEGNEACRQGKIWQLRTSRGSYYFVFDRSVRLNLPAAIWRSETDL
;
A
#
# COMPACT_ATOMS: atom_id res chain seq x y z
N LEU A 1 0.96 -1.58 -7.28
CA LEU A 1 -0.05 -2.34 -8.06
C LEU A 1 0.49 -3.65 -8.61
N ARG A 2 1.54 -3.62 -9.45
CA ARG A 2 2.11 -4.83 -10.07
C ARG A 2 2.46 -5.92 -9.06
N ASP A 3 3.06 -5.56 -7.93
CA ASP A 3 3.49 -6.55 -6.92
C ASP A 3 2.31 -7.22 -6.22
N ALA A 4 1.28 -6.45 -5.85
CA ALA A 4 0.04 -6.99 -5.27
C ALA A 4 -0.65 -7.95 -6.24
N PHE A 5 -0.78 -7.55 -7.51
CA PHE A 5 -1.37 -8.37 -8.55
C PHE A 5 -0.58 -9.67 -8.78
N ARG A 6 0.75 -9.57 -8.93
CA ARG A 6 1.63 -10.75 -9.07
C ARG A 6 1.56 -11.68 -7.86
N SER A 7 1.50 -11.13 -6.66
CA SER A 7 1.37 -11.92 -5.43
C SER A 7 0.07 -12.72 -5.41
N ALA A 8 -1.04 -12.11 -5.85
CA ALA A 8 -2.33 -12.78 -5.90
C ALA A 8 -2.41 -13.83 -7.02
N SER A 9 -1.85 -13.54 -8.20
CA SER A 9 -1.81 -14.49 -9.33
C SER A 9 -0.90 -15.68 -9.09
N ARG A 10 0.15 -15.55 -8.27
CA ARG A 10 1.13 -16.62 -8.04
C ARG A 10 0.51 -17.90 -7.51
N ASN A 11 -0.53 -17.77 -6.69
CA ASN A 11 -1.17 -18.89 -6.00
C ASN A 11 -2.57 -19.20 -6.55
N ASN A 12 -3.00 -18.52 -7.62
CA ASN A 12 -4.29 -18.72 -8.26
C ASN A 12 -4.20 -18.35 -9.74
N GLU A 13 -4.05 -19.36 -10.60
CA GLU A 13 -3.92 -19.19 -12.05
C GLU A 13 -5.16 -18.54 -12.69
N ASN A 14 -6.34 -18.74 -12.10
CA ASN A 14 -7.60 -18.14 -12.55
C ASN A 14 -7.79 -16.70 -12.06
N PHE A 15 -6.87 -16.18 -11.22
CA PHE A 15 -6.98 -14.84 -10.65
C PHE A 15 -7.12 -13.73 -11.70
N PRO A 16 -6.30 -13.68 -12.77
CA PRO A 16 -6.40 -12.60 -13.75
C PRO A 16 -7.77 -12.57 -14.44
N ASP A 17 -8.30 -13.73 -14.83
CA ASP A 17 -9.59 -13.85 -15.51
C ASP A 17 -10.75 -13.53 -14.56
N ALA A 18 -10.69 -14.03 -13.33
CA ALA A 18 -11.69 -13.73 -12.31
C ALA A 18 -11.71 -12.23 -11.97
N PHE A 19 -10.54 -11.58 -11.89
CA PHE A 19 -10.47 -10.14 -11.65
C PHE A 19 -10.98 -9.34 -12.84
N LEU A 20 -10.63 -9.74 -14.07
CA LEU A 20 -11.14 -9.09 -15.27
C LEU A 20 -12.68 -9.18 -15.34
N HIS A 21 -13.24 -10.35 -15.04
CA HIS A 21 -14.69 -10.52 -14.95
C HIS A 21 -15.30 -9.63 -13.86
N TYR A 22 -14.69 -9.57 -12.68
CA TYR A 22 -15.11 -8.65 -11.61
C TYR A 22 -15.11 -7.19 -12.08
N LEU A 23 -14.06 -6.76 -12.79
CA LEU A 23 -13.96 -5.40 -13.33
C LEU A 23 -15.10 -5.12 -14.35
N GLN A 24 -15.39 -6.06 -15.24
CA GLN A 24 -16.50 -5.93 -16.21
C GLN A 24 -17.85 -5.73 -15.51
N LEU A 25 -18.12 -6.51 -14.44
CA LEU A 25 -19.33 -6.34 -13.62
C LEU A 25 -19.40 -4.97 -12.93
N HIS A 26 -18.27 -4.32 -12.69
CA HIS A 26 -18.17 -2.98 -12.10
C HIS A 26 -18.05 -1.87 -13.15
N GLY A 27 -18.44 -2.13 -14.40
CA GLY A 27 -18.53 -1.14 -15.47
C GLY A 27 -17.17 -0.74 -16.07
N PHE A 28 -16.14 -1.58 -15.89
CA PHE A 28 -14.85 -1.36 -16.54
C PHE A 28 -14.98 -1.57 -18.06
N ALA A 29 -14.50 -0.59 -18.82
CA ALA A 29 -14.41 -0.62 -20.28
C ALA A 29 -12.96 -0.33 -20.73
N LEU A 30 -12.62 -0.67 -21.98
CA LEU A 30 -11.26 -0.48 -22.52
C LEU A 30 -10.76 0.98 -22.48
N ASN A 31 -11.66 1.96 -22.47
CA ASN A 31 -11.36 3.39 -22.37
C ASN A 31 -11.42 3.94 -20.94
N TRP A 32 -11.48 3.07 -19.92
CA TRP A 32 -11.67 3.50 -18.55
C TRP A 32 -10.46 4.25 -17.98
N SER A 33 -10.66 5.52 -17.64
CA SER A 33 -9.65 6.42 -17.06
C SER A 33 -9.76 6.54 -15.54
N GLY A 34 -9.96 5.41 -14.85
CA GLY A 34 -10.11 5.40 -13.40
C GLY A 34 -8.89 5.98 -12.66
N SER A 35 -9.14 6.82 -11.66
CA SER A 35 -8.09 7.35 -10.79
C SER A 35 -7.28 6.21 -10.16
N LEU A 36 -6.02 6.48 -9.79
CA LEU A 36 -5.19 5.50 -9.09
C LEU A 36 -5.88 4.96 -7.83
N ARG A 37 -6.54 5.84 -7.06
CA ARG A 37 -7.35 5.46 -5.90
C ARG A 37 -8.44 4.46 -6.26
N LYS A 38 -9.22 4.71 -7.32
CA LYS A 38 -10.30 3.79 -7.73
C LYS A 38 -9.75 2.44 -8.20
N ARG A 39 -8.62 2.44 -8.92
CA ARG A 39 -7.91 1.20 -9.32
C ARG A 39 -7.47 0.37 -8.13
N LEU A 40 -6.86 1.01 -7.13
CA LEU A 40 -6.45 0.33 -5.90
C LEU A 40 -7.65 -0.17 -5.11
N GLN A 41 -8.75 0.60 -5.03
CA GLN A 41 -9.96 0.20 -4.34
C GLN A 41 -10.61 -1.03 -4.98
N LEU A 42 -10.79 -1.04 -6.30
CA LEU A 42 -11.36 -2.20 -7.01
C LEU A 42 -10.52 -3.47 -6.79
N LEU A 43 -9.20 -3.35 -6.79
CA LEU A 43 -8.34 -4.48 -6.48
C LEU A 43 -8.47 -4.91 -5.01
N ALA A 44 -8.58 -3.97 -4.07
CA ALA A 44 -8.80 -4.30 -2.65
C ALA A 44 -10.13 -5.03 -2.44
N ASP A 45 -11.20 -4.52 -3.04
CA ASP A 45 -12.55 -5.07 -2.95
C ASP A 45 -12.59 -6.51 -3.52
N PHE A 46 -11.85 -6.76 -4.60
CA PHE A 46 -11.72 -8.10 -5.18
C PHE A 46 -10.88 -9.06 -4.33
N LEU A 47 -9.76 -8.58 -3.78
CA LEU A 47 -8.89 -9.42 -2.94
C LEU A 47 -9.59 -9.83 -1.64
N GLY A 48 -10.24 -8.89 -0.96
CA GLY A 48 -10.78 -9.13 0.38
C GLY A 48 -9.73 -9.71 1.34
N GLU A 49 -10.18 -10.48 2.33
CA GLU A 49 -9.31 -11.09 3.35
C GLU A 49 -8.58 -12.35 2.85
N SER A 50 -8.94 -12.88 1.68
CA SER A 50 -8.40 -14.16 1.17
C SER A 50 -6.96 -14.08 0.66
N TYR A 51 -6.41 -12.88 0.48
CA TYR A 51 -5.07 -12.68 -0.07
C TYR A 51 -4.21 -11.74 0.80
N PRO A 52 -3.82 -12.16 2.02
CA PRO A 52 -3.15 -11.28 2.99
C PRO A 52 -1.86 -10.63 2.44
N ASP A 53 -1.05 -11.35 1.67
CA ASP A 53 0.19 -10.80 1.10
C ASP A 53 -0.06 -9.79 -0.02
N ALA A 54 -1.07 -10.04 -0.86
CA ALA A 54 -1.45 -9.11 -1.92
C ALA A 54 -2.09 -7.85 -1.32
N SER A 55 -2.94 -8.00 -0.31
CA SER A 55 -3.55 -6.91 0.45
C SER A 55 -2.51 -6.09 1.20
N SER A 56 -1.49 -6.73 1.78
CA SER A 56 -0.34 -6.05 2.40
C SER A 56 0.46 -5.24 1.38
N ALA A 57 0.75 -5.82 0.22
CA ALA A 57 1.41 -5.11 -0.87
C ALA A 57 0.56 -3.94 -1.40
N LEU A 58 -0.76 -4.09 -1.41
CA LEU A 58 -1.69 -3.06 -1.85
C LEU A 58 -1.72 -1.87 -0.88
N ALA A 59 -1.81 -2.13 0.43
CA ALA A 59 -1.78 -1.10 1.46
C ALA A 59 -0.46 -0.32 1.45
N PHE A 60 0.67 -1.00 1.27
CA PHE A 60 1.97 -0.33 1.09
C PHE A 60 1.95 0.64 -0.11
N GLN A 61 1.40 0.18 -1.25
CA GLN A 61 1.31 0.98 -2.47
C GLN A 61 0.31 2.14 -2.34
N TRP A 62 -0.73 1.98 -1.52
CA TRP A 62 -1.68 3.05 -1.20
C TRP A 62 -0.98 4.23 -0.51
N LEU A 63 -0.24 3.96 0.56
CA LEU A 63 0.50 5.00 1.28
C LEU A 63 1.62 5.59 0.42
N LYS A 64 2.35 4.75 -0.32
CA LYS A 64 3.40 5.21 -1.24
C LYS A 64 2.86 6.16 -2.32
N ALA A 65 1.62 5.96 -2.75
CA ALA A 65 0.93 6.84 -3.70
C ALA A 65 0.40 8.14 -3.07
N GLY A 66 0.61 8.38 -1.78
CA GLY A 66 0.14 9.58 -1.11
C GLY A 66 -1.35 9.58 -0.76
N LEU A 67 -2.00 8.42 -0.85
CA LEU A 67 -3.42 8.31 -0.51
C LEU A 67 -3.60 8.33 1.03
N PRO A 68 -4.79 8.71 1.54
CA PRO A 68 -5.03 8.86 2.97
C PRO A 68 -4.63 7.59 3.76
N PRO A 69 -3.63 7.66 4.66
CA PRO A 69 -3.06 6.46 5.29
C PRO A 69 -4.06 5.66 6.13
N ASN A 70 -4.98 6.34 6.82
CA ASN A 70 -6.02 5.74 7.65
C ASN A 70 -7.13 5.03 6.84
N LEU A 71 -7.13 5.20 5.51
CA LEU A 71 -8.08 4.55 4.60
C LEU A 71 -7.41 3.46 3.74
N ALA A 72 -6.18 3.07 4.07
CA ALA A 72 -5.53 1.96 3.39
C ALA A 72 -6.38 0.68 3.57
N PRO A 73 -6.74 -0.01 2.47
CA PRO A 73 -7.63 -1.16 2.55
C PRO A 73 -7.02 -2.31 3.38
N LEU A 74 -7.84 -2.90 4.27
CA LEU A 74 -7.53 -4.03 5.16
C LEU A 74 -6.43 -3.77 6.23
N TYR A 75 -5.54 -2.80 5.98
CA TYR A 75 -4.44 -2.43 6.87
C TYR A 75 -4.42 -0.91 7.06
N PRO A 76 -5.40 -0.32 7.77
CA PRO A 76 -5.42 1.12 8.01
C PRO A 76 -4.18 1.52 8.81
N ALA A 77 -3.40 2.45 8.28
CA ALA A 77 -2.21 2.92 8.96
C ALA A 77 -2.57 3.78 10.17
N GLN A 78 -1.72 3.74 11.19
CA GLN A 78 -1.87 4.47 12.43
C GLN A 78 -0.77 5.52 12.55
N THR A 79 -1.02 6.64 13.22
CA THR A 79 0.04 7.61 13.51
C THR A 79 1.01 7.03 14.53
N ALA A 80 2.30 7.24 14.32
CA ALA A 80 3.34 6.93 15.30
C ALA A 80 3.96 8.23 15.83
N ALA A 81 4.40 8.21 17.09
CA ALA A 81 5.04 9.37 17.72
C ALA A 81 6.47 9.56 17.22
N ASP A 82 7.21 8.48 17.00
CA ASP A 82 8.59 8.50 16.54
C ASP A 82 8.93 7.25 15.70
N LEU A 83 10.06 7.29 15.00
CA LEU A 83 10.64 6.16 14.29
C LEU A 83 11.47 5.30 15.26
N PRO A 84 11.29 3.96 15.27
CA PRO A 84 12.19 3.08 16.00
C PRO A 84 13.66 3.26 15.61
N GLU A 85 14.58 2.93 16.52
CA GLU A 85 16.02 3.07 16.30
C GLU A 85 16.53 2.07 15.24
N THR A 86 16.02 0.85 15.25
CA THR A 86 16.40 -0.24 14.35
C THR A 86 15.43 -0.32 13.17
N LEU A 87 15.68 0.48 12.14
CA LEU A 87 14.92 0.47 10.90
C LEU A 87 15.84 0.43 9.69
N THR A 88 15.44 -0.33 8.68
CA THR A 88 16.07 -0.27 7.37
C THR A 88 15.38 0.81 6.53
N LEU A 89 16.13 1.78 6.02
CA LEU A 89 15.60 2.73 5.03
C LEU A 89 15.33 2.00 3.71
N LEU A 90 14.10 2.08 3.22
CA LEU A 90 13.70 1.49 1.93
C LEU A 90 13.76 2.50 0.80
N GLU A 91 13.22 3.70 1.02
CA GLU A 91 13.11 4.75 0.00
C GLU A 91 13.17 6.14 0.64
N GLY A 92 13.71 7.13 -0.09
CA GLY A 92 13.76 8.52 0.34
C GLY A 92 15.10 8.92 0.95
N ASN A 93 15.08 9.90 1.85
CA ASN A 93 16.29 10.45 2.48
C ASN A 93 16.26 10.17 3.99
N GLU A 94 17.36 9.61 4.50
CA GLU A 94 17.54 9.28 5.92
C GLU A 94 17.40 10.50 6.86
N ALA A 95 17.73 11.70 6.37
CA ALA A 95 17.58 12.94 7.14
C ALA A 95 16.12 13.33 7.41
N CYS A 96 15.16 12.77 6.66
CA CYS A 96 13.74 13.13 6.75
C CYS A 96 13.03 12.43 7.92
N ARG A 97 13.49 12.61 9.16
CA ARG A 97 12.89 11.95 10.34
C ARG A 97 11.80 12.76 11.05
N GLN A 98 11.72 14.07 10.81
CA GLN A 98 10.90 15.00 11.62
C GLN A 98 9.50 15.31 11.07
N GLY A 99 9.04 14.58 10.05
CA GLY A 99 7.70 14.74 9.49
C GLY A 99 6.62 13.97 10.26
N LYS A 100 5.37 14.01 9.75
CA LYS A 100 4.28 13.20 10.32
C LYS A 100 4.51 11.72 9.99
N ILE A 101 4.62 10.90 11.03
CA ILE A 101 4.91 9.47 10.89
C ILE A 101 3.61 8.67 10.89
N TRP A 102 3.50 7.77 9.92
CA TRP A 102 2.45 6.75 9.86
C TRP A 102 3.08 5.36 9.87
N GLN A 103 2.62 4.52 10.78
CA GLN A 103 2.97 3.11 10.85
C GLN A 103 1.90 2.29 10.10
N LEU A 104 2.37 1.46 9.18
CA LEU A 104 1.57 0.47 8.48
C LEU A 104 2.03 -0.92 8.92
N ARG A 105 1.19 -1.64 9.67
CA ARG A 105 1.43 -3.04 10.06
C ARG A 105 0.66 -3.96 9.12
N THR A 106 1.35 -4.94 8.55
CA THR A 106 0.80 -5.85 7.52
C THR A 106 1.29 -7.29 7.75
N SER A 107 0.78 -8.27 6.97
CA SER A 107 1.31 -9.64 7.03
C SER A 107 2.78 -9.74 6.60
N ARG A 108 3.29 -8.74 5.87
CA ARG A 108 4.69 -8.68 5.38
C ARG A 108 5.64 -7.96 6.34
N GLY A 109 5.12 -7.50 7.47
CA GLY A 109 5.85 -6.75 8.49
C GLY A 109 5.35 -5.33 8.67
N SER A 110 6.12 -4.56 9.43
CA SER A 110 5.83 -3.17 9.81
C SER A 110 6.64 -2.18 8.99
N TYR A 111 5.96 -1.18 8.44
CA TYR A 111 6.54 -0.09 7.65
C TYR A 111 6.23 1.25 8.30
N TYR A 112 7.15 2.21 8.16
CA TYR A 112 6.96 3.58 8.63
C TYR A 112 7.10 4.54 7.46
N PHE A 113 6.12 5.42 7.31
CA PHE A 113 6.07 6.44 6.26
C PHE A 113 6.16 7.81 6.92
N VAL A 114 7.18 8.58 6.58
CA VAL A 114 7.28 9.99 6.99
C VAL A 114 6.74 10.88 5.90
N PHE A 115 5.75 11.70 6.24
CA PHE A 115 5.22 12.75 5.38
C PHE A 115 5.71 14.10 5.88
N ASP A 116 6.58 14.73 5.11
CA ASP A 116 7.09 16.07 5.35
C ASP A 116 6.80 16.96 4.15
N ARG A 117 5.91 17.94 4.33
CA ARG A 117 5.47 18.84 3.27
C ARG A 117 6.56 19.80 2.78
N SER A 118 7.59 20.04 3.59
CA SER A 118 8.75 20.83 3.16
C SER A 118 9.61 20.09 2.14
N VAL A 119 9.55 18.76 2.13
CA VAL A 119 10.31 17.89 1.21
C VAL A 119 9.43 17.41 0.05
N ARG A 120 8.23 16.90 0.35
CA ARG A 120 7.25 16.44 -0.64
C ARG A 120 5.82 16.72 -0.16
N LEU A 121 5.04 17.44 -0.97
CA LEU A 121 3.71 17.91 -0.56
C LEU A 121 2.71 16.79 -0.23
N ASN A 122 2.65 15.75 -1.08
CA ASN A 122 1.62 14.70 -1.01
C ASN A 122 2.17 13.28 -1.05
N LEU A 123 3.49 13.10 -1.01
CA LEU A 123 4.14 11.79 -1.07
C LEU A 123 4.99 11.61 0.18
N PRO A 124 5.25 10.36 0.61
CA PRO A 124 6.19 10.12 1.68
C PRO A 124 7.58 10.68 1.30
N ALA A 125 8.19 11.42 2.22
CA ALA A 125 9.55 11.91 2.12
C ALA A 125 10.56 10.77 2.31
N ALA A 126 10.21 9.79 3.15
CA ALA A 126 10.96 8.57 3.33
C ALA A 126 10.09 7.43 3.86
N ILE A 127 10.52 6.20 3.60
CA ILE A 127 9.85 4.95 3.95
C ILE A 127 10.88 4.02 4.58
N TRP A 128 10.55 3.48 5.75
CA TRP A 128 11.37 2.52 6.48
C TRP A 128 10.63 1.22 6.73
N ARG A 129 11.39 0.18 7.05
CA ARG A 129 10.88 -1.12 7.50
C ARG A 129 11.47 -1.47 8.85
N SER A 130 10.64 -1.99 9.75
CA SER A 130 11.09 -2.65 10.97
C SER A 130 11.72 -3.99 10.64
N GLU A 131 12.88 -4.28 11.22
CA GLU A 131 13.49 -5.61 11.14
C GLU A 131 12.79 -6.63 12.05
N THR A 132 11.95 -6.18 12.98
CA THR A 132 11.34 -7.01 14.02
C THR A 132 9.84 -7.28 13.79
N ASP A 133 9.50 -8.56 14.03
CA ASP A 133 8.20 -9.25 14.15
C ASP A 133 7.65 -10.00 12.90
N LEU A 134 8.31 -11.13 12.59
CA LEU A 134 7.62 -12.43 12.36
C LEU A 134 7.84 -13.29 13.61
#